data_AF-A0ABD4KS89-F1
#
_entry.id   AF-A0ABD4KS89-F1
#
_cell.length_a   1.000
_cell.length_b   1.000
_cell.length_c   1.000
_cell.angle_alpha   90.00
_cell.angle_beta   90.00
_cell.angle_gamma   90.00
#
_symmetry.space_group_name_H-M   'P 1'
#
loop_
_entity.id
_entity.type
_entity.pdbx_description
1 polymer ?
#
loop_
_entity_poly.entity_id
_entity_poly.type
_entity_poly.pdbx_seq_one_letter_code
_entity_poly.pdbx_strand_id
1 'polypeptide(L)'
;DKKGLDKHALGGKTLANRDATYGRFFSEFLCNPPAGYKLMREENPYENGSLVVAAKESLIRPALFTDIEALIFVANHEREKSLIQFMYDSGVRRAEVKDISQESILQLSRESRKSIIMDDNTIQIPSDYVSIEIKGNKGRGREAKYRYTV
;
A
#
# COMPACT_ATOMS: atom_id res chain seq x y z
N ASP A 1 14.29 25.74 18.55
CA ASP A 1 15.03 24.93 19.55
C ASP A 1 15.93 25.86 20.37
N LYS A 2 16.83 25.39 21.25
CA LYS A 2 17.81 26.26 21.94
C LYS A 2 18.77 26.99 20.96
N LYS A 3 18.65 26.74 19.66
CA LYS A 3 19.40 27.35 18.55
C LYS A 3 18.51 28.16 17.59
N GLY A 4 17.26 28.46 17.98
CA GLY A 4 16.35 29.30 17.17
C GLY A 4 15.78 28.64 15.90
N LEU A 5 15.99 27.34 15.68
CA LEU A 5 15.37 26.63 14.56
C LEU A 5 13.91 26.31 14.87
N ASP A 6 13.00 26.76 14.00
CA ASP A 6 11.59 26.37 14.03
C ASP A 6 11.50 24.86 13.78
N LYS A 7 11.13 24.12 14.83
CA LYS A 7 10.80 22.71 14.69
C LYS A 7 9.35 22.64 14.23
N HIS A 8 9.12 22.21 13.00
CA HIS A 8 7.77 21.90 12.53
C HIS A 8 7.09 20.93 13.50
N ALA A 9 5.83 21.23 13.84
CA ALA A 9 5.01 20.34 14.65
C ALA A 9 4.87 18.98 13.94
N LEU A 10 4.95 17.89 14.70
CA LEU A 10 4.74 16.55 14.16
C LEU A 10 3.26 16.36 13.85
N GLY A 11 2.95 15.82 12.67
CA GLY A 11 1.57 15.48 12.30
C GLY A 11 0.98 14.41 13.22
N GLY A 12 -0.34 14.45 13.42
CA GLY A 12 -1.06 13.56 14.36
C GLY A 12 -0.80 12.07 14.11
N LYS A 13 -0.74 11.64 12.84
CA LYS A 13 -0.41 10.24 12.48
C LYS A 13 0.99 9.83 12.91
N THR A 14 1.96 10.73 12.84
CA THR A 14 3.33 10.48 13.31
C THR A 14 3.36 10.32 14.81
N LEU A 15 2.63 11.16 15.55
CA LEU A 15 2.50 11.04 17.00
C LEU A 15 1.82 9.71 17.39
N ALA A 16 0.70 9.36 16.77
CA ALA A 16 -0.01 8.11 17.02
C ALA A 16 0.86 6.87 16.73
N ASN A 17 1.60 6.87 15.61
CA ASN A 17 2.49 5.75 15.29
C ASN A 17 3.64 5.61 16.30
N ARG A 18 4.21 6.74 16.76
CA ARG A 18 5.23 6.73 17.81
C ARG A 18 4.66 6.21 19.12
N ASP A 19 3.47 6.69 19.49
CA ASP A 19 2.79 6.27 20.70
C ASP A 19 2.48 4.77 20.68
N ALA A 20 1.97 4.23 19.57
CA ALA A 20 1.78 2.80 19.40
C ALA A 20 3.09 2.00 19.49
N THR A 21 4.20 2.55 18.97
CA THR A 21 5.52 1.92 19.05
C THR A 21 6.01 1.84 20.49
N TYR A 22 5.92 2.95 21.23
CA TYR A 22 6.27 2.97 22.65
C TYR A 22 5.32 2.11 23.48
N GLY A 23 4.02 2.16 23.20
CA GLY A 23 3.01 1.32 23.83
C GLY A 23 3.36 -0.16 23.74
N ARG A 24 3.75 -0.66 22.57
CA ARG A 24 4.26 -2.04 22.43
C ARG A 24 5.56 -2.27 23.17
N PHE A 25 6.53 -1.37 23.07
CA PHE A 25 7.81 -1.55 23.75
C PHE A 25 7.65 -1.66 25.28
N PHE A 26 6.82 -0.80 25.88
CA PHE A 26 6.53 -0.87 27.31
C PHE A 26 5.70 -2.11 27.66
N SER A 27 4.60 -2.35 26.93
CA SER A 27 3.63 -3.39 27.30
C SER A 27 4.10 -4.81 26.97
N GLU A 28 4.78 -5.01 25.84
CA GLU A 28 5.12 -6.33 25.29
C GLU A 28 6.60 -6.70 25.46
N PHE A 29 7.45 -5.78 25.95
CA PHE A 29 8.87 -6.05 26.11
C PHE A 29 9.39 -5.68 27.50
N LEU A 30 9.15 -4.46 27.97
CA LEU A 30 9.66 -4.04 29.29
C LEU A 30 8.86 -4.65 30.46
N CYS A 31 7.52 -4.64 30.34
CA CYS A 31 6.60 -5.09 31.39
C CYS A 31 6.10 -6.52 31.21
N ASN A 32 6.25 -7.09 30.01
CA ASN A 32 5.93 -8.48 29.73
C ASN A 32 6.95 -9.08 28.76
N PRO A 33 8.20 -9.26 29.19
CA PRO A 33 9.27 -9.69 28.31
C PRO A 33 9.03 -11.11 27.75
N PRO A 34 9.53 -11.42 26.55
CA PRO A 34 9.50 -12.77 26.00
C PRO A 34 10.20 -13.79 26.91
N ALA A 35 9.86 -15.07 26.74
CA ALA A 35 10.49 -16.16 27.49
C ALA A 35 12.03 -16.10 27.36
N GLY A 36 12.72 -16.23 28.50
CA GLY A 36 14.17 -16.15 28.60
C GLY A 36 14.73 -14.75 28.90
N TYR A 37 13.90 -13.71 28.92
CA TYR A 37 14.28 -12.36 29.32
C TYR A 37 13.79 -12.03 30.73
N LYS A 38 14.57 -11.22 31.47
CA LYS A 38 14.18 -10.74 32.80
C LYS A 38 13.16 -9.60 32.69
N LEU A 39 12.24 -9.55 33.65
CA LEU A 39 11.33 -8.40 33.81
C LEU A 39 12.15 -7.14 34.08
N MET A 40 11.99 -6.14 33.21
CA MET A 40 12.78 -4.90 33.26
C MET A 40 12.02 -3.76 33.93
N ARG A 41 10.68 -3.84 33.96
CA ARG A 41 9.80 -2.84 34.54
C ARG A 41 8.50 -3.51 34.97
N GLU A 42 7.96 -3.11 36.11
CA GLU A 42 6.67 -3.62 36.60
C GLU A 42 5.51 -2.72 36.14
N GLU A 43 5.69 -1.40 36.20
CA GLU A 43 4.64 -0.43 35.87
C GLU A 43 4.56 -0.13 34.38
N ASN A 44 3.39 -0.37 33.78
CA ASN A 44 3.16 -0.04 32.38
C ASN A 44 2.48 1.34 32.23
N PRO A 45 3.15 2.37 31.68
CA PRO A 45 2.51 3.68 31.47
C PRO A 45 1.37 3.64 30.44
N TYR A 46 1.27 2.55 29.66
CA TYR A 46 0.23 2.33 28.66
C TYR A 46 -0.89 1.39 29.15
N GLU A 47 -0.97 1.09 30.45
CA GLU A 47 -2.01 0.21 31.02
C GLU A 47 -3.43 0.71 30.69
N ASN A 48 -3.61 2.02 30.63
CA ASN A 48 -4.89 2.67 30.26
C ASN A 48 -5.02 3.00 28.77
N GLY A 49 -4.13 2.46 27.92
CA GLY A 49 -4.14 2.66 26.47
C GLY A 49 -3.23 3.81 25.98
N SER A 50 -3.56 4.34 24.80
CA SER A 50 -2.79 5.35 24.06
C SER A 50 -2.64 6.64 24.88
N LEU A 51 -1.41 7.14 25.00
CA LEU A 51 -1.13 8.42 25.67
C LEU A 51 -1.36 9.60 24.74
N VAL A 52 -1.35 9.36 23.44
CA VAL A 52 -1.64 10.37 22.41
C VAL A 52 -3.10 10.28 21.99
N VAL A 53 -3.81 11.40 22.10
CA VAL A 53 -5.11 11.60 21.43
C VAL A 53 -4.83 12.29 20.09
N ALA A 54 -4.56 11.49 19.06
CA ALA A 54 -4.35 12.02 17.72
C ALA A 54 -5.69 12.22 17.01
N ALA A 55 -5.98 13.45 16.59
CA ALA A 55 -7.07 13.71 15.66
C ALA A 55 -6.83 12.93 14.35
N LYS A 56 -7.91 12.36 13.79
CA LYS A 56 -7.88 11.75 12.46
C LYS A 56 -7.78 12.86 11.41
N GLU A 57 -6.58 13.42 11.26
CA GLU A 57 -6.29 14.33 10.16
C GLU A 57 -5.88 13.51 8.94
N SER A 58 -6.83 13.29 8.04
CA SER A 58 -6.63 13.44 6.58
C SER A 58 -7.82 12.84 5.86
N LEU A 59 -8.68 13.69 5.30
CA LEU A 59 -9.50 13.28 4.19
C LEU A 59 -8.55 13.13 2.99
N ILE A 60 -8.35 11.91 2.52
CA ILE A 60 -7.63 11.69 1.25
C ILE A 60 -8.53 12.30 0.16
N ARG A 61 -8.02 13.33 -0.52
CA ARG A 61 -8.68 13.83 -1.73
C ARG A 61 -8.39 12.85 -2.86
N PRO A 62 -9.39 12.14 -3.40
CA PRO A 62 -9.17 11.26 -4.53
C PRO A 62 -8.75 12.10 -5.74
N ALA A 63 -7.90 11.53 -6.60
CA ALA A 63 -7.65 12.11 -7.92
C ALA A 63 -8.94 12.03 -8.74
N LEU A 64 -9.31 13.13 -9.39
CA LEU A 64 -10.39 13.15 -10.36
C LEU A 64 -9.88 12.64 -11.71
N PHE A 65 -10.79 12.19 -12.56
CA PHE A 65 -10.46 11.81 -13.94
C PHE A 65 -9.73 12.93 -14.69
N THR A 66 -10.17 14.18 -14.51
CA THR A 66 -9.53 15.37 -15.10
C THR A 66 -8.10 15.59 -14.61
N ASP A 67 -7.80 15.22 -13.36
CA ASP A 67 -6.44 15.34 -12.82
C ASP A 67 -5.51 14.32 -13.49
N ILE A 68 -6.01 13.10 -13.73
CA ILE A 68 -5.27 12.04 -14.41
C ILE A 68 -5.07 12.39 -15.89
N GLU A 69 -6.11 12.88 -16.55
CA GLU A 69 -6.05 13.35 -17.94
C GLU A 69 -5.02 14.46 -18.11
N ALA A 70 -5.07 15.49 -17.25
CA ALA A 70 -4.07 16.56 -17.25
C ALA A 70 -2.65 16.03 -17.03
N LEU A 71 -2.47 15.07 -16.12
CA LEU A 71 -1.18 14.43 -15.84
C LEU A 71 -0.65 13.66 -17.06
N ILE A 72 -1.51 12.97 -17.80
CA ILE A 72 -1.15 12.26 -19.04
C ILE A 72 -0.78 13.27 -20.15
N PHE A 73 -1.50 14.39 -20.27
CA PHE A 73 -1.22 15.40 -21.29
C PHE A 73 0.13 16.09 -21.12
N VAL A 74 0.57 16.30 -19.87
CA VAL A 74 1.87 16.93 -19.58
C VAL A 74 3.05 15.95 -19.57
N ALA A 75 2.81 14.64 -19.67
CA ALA A 75 3.86 13.64 -19.71
C ALA A 75 4.60 13.67 -21.05
N ASN A 76 5.93 13.69 -21.00
CA ASN A 76 6.77 13.91 -22.19
C ASN A 76 6.98 12.65 -23.03
N HIS A 77 6.69 11.48 -22.46
CA HIS A 77 6.96 10.20 -23.10
C HIS A 77 5.76 9.26 -23.02
N GLU A 78 5.50 8.52 -24.10
CA GLU A 78 4.43 7.52 -24.13
C GLU A 78 4.56 6.48 -23.01
N ARG A 79 5.79 6.09 -22.66
CA ARG A 79 6.04 5.17 -21.52
C ARG A 79 5.51 5.71 -20.19
N GLU A 80 5.57 7.03 -19.98
CA GLU A 80 5.08 7.67 -18.76
C GLU A 80 3.56 7.73 -18.77
N LYS A 81 2.97 8.10 -19.91
CA LYS A 81 1.52 8.09 -20.12
C LYS A 81 0.93 6.69 -19.87
N SER A 82 1.50 5.66 -20.50
CA SER A 82 1.09 4.27 -20.31
C SER A 82 1.25 3.82 -18.87
N LEU A 83 2.32 4.24 -18.18
CA LEU A 83 2.54 3.91 -16.77
C LEU A 83 1.48 4.55 -15.86
N ILE A 84 1.18 5.84 -16.07
CA ILE A 84 0.16 6.56 -15.30
C ILE A 84 -1.18 5.88 -15.48
N GLN A 85 -1.60 5.67 -16.74
CA GLN A 85 -2.86 4.98 -17.06
C GLN A 85 -2.91 3.60 -16.40
N PHE A 86 -1.88 2.77 -16.62
CA PHE A 86 -1.81 1.45 -16.04
C PHE A 86 -1.94 1.46 -14.51
N MET A 87 -1.24 2.36 -13.80
CA MET A 87 -1.31 2.43 -12.33
C MET A 87 -2.69 2.81 -11.80
N TYR A 88 -3.39 3.72 -12.49
CA TYR A 88 -4.73 4.15 -12.08
C TYR A 88 -5.81 3.13 -12.43
N ASP A 89 -5.73 2.50 -13.61
CA ASP A 89 -6.67 1.47 -14.05
C ASP A 89 -6.55 0.21 -13.18
N SER A 90 -5.31 -0.19 -12.86
CA SER A 90 -5.06 -1.44 -12.14
C SER A 90 -5.00 -1.32 -10.62
N GLY A 91 -4.84 -0.11 -10.08
CA GLY A 91 -4.61 0.10 -8.64
C GLY A 91 -3.26 -0.47 -8.15
N VAL A 92 -2.28 -0.63 -9.04
CA VAL A 92 -0.91 -1.03 -8.66
C VAL A 92 -0.20 0.12 -7.96
N ARG A 93 0.46 -0.17 -6.83
CA ARG A 93 1.23 0.86 -6.10
C ARG A 93 2.53 1.16 -6.85
N ARG A 94 3.02 2.39 -6.77
CA ARG A 94 4.29 2.82 -7.37
C ARG A 94 5.47 1.85 -7.11
N ALA A 95 5.56 1.33 -5.88
CA ALA A 95 6.63 0.41 -5.50
C ALA A 95 6.45 -1.03 -6.03
N GLU A 96 5.23 -1.40 -6.45
CA GLU A 96 4.87 -2.74 -6.97
C GLU A 96 5.06 -2.81 -8.49
N VAL A 97 4.87 -1.69 -9.22
CA VAL A 97 4.99 -1.65 -10.70
C VAL A 97 6.30 -2.25 -11.19
N LYS A 98 7.42 -1.91 -10.52
CA LYS A 98 8.76 -2.36 -10.92
C LYS A 98 8.92 -3.89 -10.95
N ASP A 99 8.08 -4.60 -10.20
CA ASP A 99 8.14 -6.06 -10.03
C ASP A 99 7.19 -6.78 -11.00
N ILE A 100 6.48 -6.04 -11.87
CA ILE A 100 5.62 -6.60 -12.91
C ILE A 100 6.48 -6.93 -14.13
N SER A 101 6.50 -8.21 -14.49
CA SER A 101 7.28 -8.68 -15.64
C SER A 101 6.51 -8.49 -16.94
N GLN A 102 7.25 -8.23 -18.03
CA GLN A 102 6.67 -8.23 -19.38
C GLN A 102 6.06 -9.59 -19.74
N GLU A 103 6.69 -10.68 -19.29
CA GLU A 103 6.22 -12.04 -19.52
C GLU A 103 4.81 -12.26 -18.96
N SER A 104 4.55 -11.79 -17.73
CA SER A 104 3.23 -11.85 -17.10
C SER A 104 2.17 -11.13 -17.94
N ILE A 105 2.49 -9.94 -18.47
CA ILE A 105 1.59 -9.17 -19.33
C ILE A 105 1.32 -9.91 -20.65
N LEU A 106 2.37 -10.45 -21.28
CA LEU A 106 2.24 -11.18 -22.55
C LEU A 106 1.42 -12.46 -22.38
N GLN A 107 1.61 -13.18 -21.27
CA GLN A 107 0.84 -14.37 -20.96
C GLN A 107 -0.64 -14.03 -20.79
N LEU A 108 -0.97 -13.03 -19.97
CA LEU A 108 -2.36 -12.58 -19.77
C LEU A 108 -3.00 -12.12 -21.07
N SER A 109 -2.26 -11.40 -21.92
CA SER A 109 -2.75 -10.97 -23.24
C SER A 109 -3.06 -12.15 -24.17
N ARG A 110 -2.31 -13.26 -24.06
CA ARG A 110 -2.58 -14.48 -24.83
C ARG A 110 -3.77 -15.25 -24.28
N GLU A 111 -3.96 -15.25 -22.96
CA GLU A 111 -5.08 -15.91 -22.30
C GLU A 111 -6.39 -15.16 -22.54
N SER A 112 -6.39 -13.83 -22.46
CA SER A 112 -7.59 -13.00 -22.67
C SER A 112 -8.13 -13.04 -24.10
N ARG A 113 -7.26 -13.25 -25.09
CA ARG A 113 -7.67 -13.36 -26.51
C ARG A 113 -8.37 -14.68 -26.86
N LYS A 114 -8.39 -15.66 -25.96
CA LYS A 114 -9.07 -16.94 -26.22
C LYS A 114 -10.57 -16.74 -26.02
N SER A 115 -11.32 -16.61 -27.12
CA SER A 115 -12.78 -16.74 -27.08
C SER A 115 -13.13 -18.18 -26.71
N ILE A 116 -13.84 -18.38 -25.60
CA ILE A 116 -14.29 -19.71 -25.20
C ILE A 116 -15.70 -19.90 -25.78
N ILE A 117 -15.83 -20.83 -26.74
CA ILE A 117 -17.13 -21.38 -27.11
C ILE A 117 -17.51 -22.31 -25.96
N MET A 118 -18.53 -21.93 -25.18
CA MET A 118 -18.95 -22.71 -24.01
C MET A 118 -19.86 -23.87 -24.42
N ASP A 119 -20.70 -23.66 -25.43
CA ASP A 119 -21.56 -24.65 -26.07
C ASP A 119 -21.93 -24.20 -27.50
N ASP A 120 -22.70 -25.01 -28.24
CA ASP A 120 -23.08 -24.73 -29.64
C ASP A 120 -23.85 -23.41 -29.83
N ASN A 121 -24.37 -22.80 -28.76
CA ASN A 121 -25.18 -21.58 -28.79
C ASN A 121 -24.59 -20.38 -28.02
N THR A 122 -23.49 -20.57 -27.27
CA THR A 122 -22.98 -19.57 -26.32
C THR A 122 -21.50 -19.28 -26.58
N ILE A 123 -21.23 -18.05 -27.02
CA ILE A 123 -19.87 -17.50 -27.16
C ILE A 123 -19.59 -16.61 -25.95
N GLN A 124 -18.54 -16.93 -25.18
CA GLN A 124 -18.10 -16.06 -24.10
C GLN A 124 -17.26 -14.91 -24.68
N ILE A 125 -17.76 -13.68 -24.52
CA ILE A 125 -17.01 -12.46 -24.86
C ILE A 125 -16.00 -12.20 -23.73
N PRO A 126 -14.70 -12.02 -24.03
CA PRO A 126 -13.71 -11.66 -23.03
C PRO A 126 -14.03 -10.33 -22.36
N SER A 127 -13.74 -10.20 -21.06
CA SER A 127 -13.86 -8.92 -20.36
C SER A 127 -12.78 -7.94 -20.85
N ASP A 128 -13.12 -6.65 -20.85
CA ASP A 128 -12.17 -5.56 -21.14
C ASP A 128 -11.03 -5.48 -20.12
N TYR A 129 -11.23 -6.06 -18.92
CA TYR A 129 -10.25 -6.09 -17.85
C TYR A 129 -9.83 -7.52 -17.50
N VAL A 130 -8.57 -7.70 -17.08
CA VAL A 130 -8.02 -9.00 -16.71
C VAL A 130 -7.27 -8.91 -15.39
N SER A 131 -7.53 -9.87 -14.50
CA SER A 131 -6.82 -9.94 -13.22
C SER A 131 -5.36 -10.35 -13.43
N ILE A 132 -4.43 -9.60 -12.83
CA ILE A 132 -3.00 -9.92 -12.77
C ILE A 132 -2.55 -10.16 -11.33
N GLU A 133 -1.83 -11.25 -11.11
CA GLU A 133 -1.13 -11.48 -9.84
C GLU A 133 0.14 -10.63 -9.79
N ILE A 134 0.30 -9.86 -8.70
CA ILE A 134 1.46 -9.00 -8.50
C ILE A 134 2.11 -9.26 -7.14
N LYS A 135 3.41 -8.98 -7.07
CA LYS A 135 4.20 -9.04 -5.84
C LYS A 135 3.86 -7.84 -4.94
N GLY A 136 3.04 -8.05 -3.91
CA GLY A 136 2.62 -6.98 -3.00
C GLY A 136 3.67 -6.61 -1.94
N ASN A 137 3.75 -5.32 -1.65
CA ASN A 137 4.78 -4.74 -0.76
C ASN A 137 4.38 -4.64 0.74
N LYS A 138 3.28 -5.29 1.13
CA LYS A 138 2.79 -5.29 2.53
C LYS A 138 2.91 -6.67 3.19
N GLY A 139 3.97 -7.41 2.88
CA GLY A 139 4.30 -8.64 3.59
C GLY A 139 4.93 -8.36 4.96
N ARG A 140 4.97 -9.39 5.83
CA ARG A 140 5.65 -9.31 7.13
C ARG A 140 7.13 -9.65 6.96
N GLY A 141 8.00 -8.94 7.66
CA GLY A 141 9.44 -9.20 7.61
C GLY A 141 10.03 -8.99 6.21
N ARG A 142 10.68 -10.03 5.66
CA ARG A 142 11.32 -10.01 4.33
C ARG A 142 10.51 -10.76 3.28
N GLU A 143 9.26 -11.13 3.57
CA GLU A 143 8.41 -11.87 2.66
C GLU A 143 7.58 -10.95 1.78
N ALA A 144 7.39 -11.33 0.52
CA ALA A 144 6.45 -10.67 -0.36
C ALA A 144 5.07 -11.30 -0.21
N LYS A 145 4.03 -10.46 -0.14
CA LYS A 145 2.64 -10.95 -0.12
C LYS A 145 2.03 -10.73 -1.49
N TYR A 146 1.91 -11.78 -2.28
CA TYR A 146 1.26 -11.72 -3.59
C TYR A 146 -0.22 -11.35 -3.45
N ARG A 147 -0.73 -10.60 -4.43
CA ARG A 147 -2.14 -10.19 -4.50
C ARG A 147 -2.58 -10.06 -5.94
N TYR A 148 -3.87 -10.22 -6.18
CA TYR A 148 -4.48 -9.90 -7.47
C TYR A 148 -4.85 -8.42 -7.56
N THR A 149 -4.85 -7.91 -8.78
CA THR A 149 -5.26 -6.56 -9.15
C THR A 149 -5.88 -6.64 -10.55
N VAL A 150 -6.72 -5.68 -10.92
CA VAL A 150 -7.44 -5.66 -12.21
C VAL A 150 -6.62 -4.96 -13.28
#